data_AF-A0A1M6EX16-F1
#
_entry.id   AF-A0A1M6EX16-F1
#
_cell.length_a   1.000
_cell.length_b   1.000
_cell.length_c   1.000
_cell.angle_alpha   90.00
_cell.angle_beta   90.00
_cell.angle_gamma   90.00
#
_symmetry.space_group_name_H-M   'P 1'
#
loop_
_entity.id
_entity.type
_entity.pdbx_description
1 polymer ?
#
loop_
_entity_poly.entity_id
_entity_poly.type
_entity_poly.pdbx_seq_one_letter_code
_entity_poly.pdbx_strand_id
1 'polypeptide(L)'
;MEEWEHLFSLSTSEVKNISSYSGLNFNEVLNLGMSEYLLYKKEAWIYNLKQSEEGREFLKTLWRLQQTKADTKAIRTFEERRR
;
A
#
# COMPACT_ATOMS: atom_id res chain seq x y z
N MET A 1 -7.66 -1.22 16.68
CA MET A 1 -7.05 0.11 16.84
C MET A 1 -7.40 0.54 18.25
N GLU A 2 -6.40 0.81 19.08
CA GLU A 2 -6.62 1.18 20.49
C GLU A 2 -7.01 2.66 20.59
N GLU A 3 -7.65 3.07 21.70
CA GLU A 3 -8.16 4.46 21.85
C GLU A 3 -7.06 5.52 21.74
N TRP A 4 -5.86 5.21 22.21
CA TRP A 4 -4.72 6.12 22.13
C TRP A 4 -4.26 6.33 20.68
N GLU A 5 -4.39 5.34 19.80
CA GLU A 5 -3.98 5.46 18.39
C GLU A 5 -4.84 6.48 17.64
N HIS A 6 -6.12 6.60 18.01
CA HIS A 6 -7.01 7.62 17.46
C HIS A 6 -6.61 9.03 17.88
N LEU A 7 -6.26 9.22 19.15
CA LEU A 7 -5.88 10.51 19.72
C LEU A 7 -4.58 11.08 19.12
N PHE A 8 -3.64 10.20 18.75
CA PHE A 8 -2.36 10.59 18.16
C PHE A 8 -2.31 10.45 16.63
N SER A 9 -3.46 10.38 15.97
CA SER A 9 -3.52 10.38 14.52
C SER A 9 -3.13 11.73 13.92
N LEU A 10 -2.18 11.72 12.98
CA LEU A 10 -1.72 12.93 12.31
C LEU A 10 -2.71 13.30 11.20
N SER A 11 -3.35 14.46 11.32
CA SER A 11 -4.27 15.00 10.31
C SER A 11 -3.60 15.26 8.94
N THR A 12 -2.29 15.52 8.93
CA THR A 12 -1.50 15.79 7.72
C THR A 12 -0.70 14.58 7.24
N SER A 13 -0.95 13.38 7.77
CA SER A 13 -0.20 12.16 7.42
C SER A 13 -0.20 11.87 5.92
N GLU A 14 -1.33 12.08 5.24
CA GLU A 14 -1.45 11.86 3.80
C GLU A 14 -0.57 12.83 3.00
N VAL A 15 -0.66 14.12 3.31
CA VAL A 15 0.15 15.18 2.67
C VAL A 15 1.64 14.91 2.92
N LYS A 16 1.99 14.50 4.14
CA LYS A 16 3.36 14.11 4.49
C LYS A 16 3.86 12.94 3.66
N ASN A 17 3.04 11.90 3.49
CA ASN A 17 3.41 10.72 2.70
C ASN A 17 3.64 11.09 1.23
N ILE A 18 2.75 11.88 0.63
CA ILE A 18 2.88 12.35 -0.76
C ILE A 18 4.14 13.20 -0.91
N SER A 19 4.36 14.15 0.02
CA SER A 19 5.54 15.00 0.05
C SER A 19 6.84 14.18 0.13
N SER A 20 6.90 13.20 1.05
CA SER A 20 8.06 12.32 1.20
C SER A 20 8.32 11.43 -0.03
N TYR A 21 7.28 11.01 -0.73
CA TYR A 21 7.41 10.20 -1.94
C TYR A 21 7.83 11.02 -3.17
N SER A 22 7.21 12.18 -3.39
CA SER A 22 7.35 12.99 -4.61
C SER A 22 8.47 14.04 -4.53
N GLY A 23 8.93 14.39 -3.32
CA GLY A 23 9.85 15.50 -3.09
C GLY A 23 9.19 16.88 -3.07
N LEU A 24 7.87 16.97 -3.31
CA LEU A 24 7.12 18.20 -3.24
C LEU A 24 6.98 18.68 -1.79
N ASN A 25 6.95 19.99 -1.57
CA ASN A 25 6.60 20.58 -0.29
C ASN A 25 5.06 20.55 -0.06
N PHE A 26 4.62 20.86 1.16
CA PHE A 26 3.20 20.72 1.52
C PHE A 26 2.29 21.64 0.70
N ASN A 27 2.73 22.86 0.37
CA ASN A 27 1.94 23.79 -0.42
C ASN A 27 1.79 23.27 -1.86
N GLU A 28 2.86 22.72 -2.43
CA GLU A 28 2.82 22.11 -3.77
C GLU A 28 1.86 20.91 -3.80
N VAL A 29 1.91 20.04 -2.79
CA VAL A 29 0.99 18.89 -2.68
C VAL A 29 -0.47 19.34 -2.57
N LEU A 30 -0.76 20.37 -1.77
CA LEU A 30 -2.11 20.91 -1.60
C LEU A 30 -2.63 21.67 -2.83
N ASN A 31 -1.73 22.12 -3.71
CA ASN A 31 -2.08 22.80 -4.96
C ASN A 31 -2.20 21.84 -6.16
N LEU A 32 -1.96 20.54 -6.00
CA LEU A 32 -2.13 19.55 -7.06
C LEU A 32 -3.58 19.49 -7.54
N GLY A 33 -3.77 19.19 -8.83
CA GLY A 33 -5.08 18.81 -9.34
C GLY A 33 -5.56 17.52 -8.68
N MET A 34 -6.88 17.34 -8.57
CA MET A 34 -7.48 16.19 -7.88
C MET A 34 -6.95 14.84 -8.39
N SER A 35 -6.80 14.69 -9.71
CA SER A 35 -6.29 13.46 -10.33
C SER A 35 -4.84 13.17 -9.94
N GLU A 36 -3.99 14.19 -9.91
CA GLU A 36 -2.57 14.07 -9.54
C GLU A 36 -2.43 13.76 -8.06
N TYR A 37 -3.20 14.45 -7.21
CA TYR A 37 -3.25 14.19 -5.78
C TYR A 37 -3.63 12.73 -5.49
N LEU A 38 -4.68 12.21 -6.12
CA LEU A 38 -5.12 10.82 -5.95
C LEU A 38 -4.08 9.82 -6.47
N LEU A 39 -3.43 10.12 -7.60
CA LEU A 39 -2.37 9.29 -8.15
C LEU A 39 -1.20 9.19 -7.17
N TYR A 40 -0.65 10.32 -6.73
CA TYR A 40 0.50 10.33 -5.82
C TYR A 40 0.14 9.80 -4.43
N LYS A 41 -1.08 10.01 -3.95
CA LYS A 41 -1.57 9.37 -2.72
C LYS A 41 -1.44 7.85 -2.81
N LYS A 42 -1.91 7.25 -3.91
CA LYS A 42 -1.81 5.81 -4.14
C LYS A 42 -0.35 5.36 -4.26
N GLU A 43 0.46 6.07 -5.04
CA GLU A 43 1.86 5.68 -5.27
C GLU A 43 2.71 5.79 -4.00
N ALA A 44 2.55 6.87 -3.23
CA ALA A 44 3.21 7.04 -1.95
C ALA A 44 2.84 5.92 -0.97
N TRP A 45 1.57 5.53 -0.92
CA TRP A 45 1.12 4.43 -0.07
C TRP A 45 1.77 3.08 -0.46
N ILE A 46 1.79 2.76 -1.76
CA ILE A 46 2.46 1.54 -2.26
C ILE A 46 3.96 1.60 -2.01
N TYR A 47 4.60 2.75 -2.25
CA TYR A 47 6.03 2.93 -2.06
C TYR A 47 6.43 2.69 -0.59
N ASN A 48 5.68 3.26 0.35
CA ASN A 48 5.91 3.09 1.78
C ASN A 48 5.77 1.62 2.22
N LEU A 49 4.71 0.94 1.75
CA LEU A 49 4.52 -0.49 2.03
C LEU A 49 5.61 -1.38 1.43
N LYS A 50 6.23 -0.98 0.31
CA LYS A 50 7.35 -1.74 -0.27
C LYS A 50 8.64 -1.67 0.56
N GLN A 51 8.78 -0.73 1.50
CA GLN A 51 10.02 -0.55 2.25
C GLN A 51 10.24 -1.62 3.32
N SER A 52 9.18 -2.12 3.97
CA SER A 52 9.27 -3.18 4.99
C SER A 52 8.91 -4.56 4.45
N GLU A 53 9.33 -5.61 5.16
CA GLU A 53 9.00 -6.98 4.76
C GLU A 53 7.51 -7.28 5.01
N GLU A 54 6.99 -6.83 6.15
CA GLU A 54 5.58 -6.95 6.53
C GLU A 54 4.69 -6.21 5.51
N GLY A 55 5.12 -5.03 5.06
CA GLY A 55 4.41 -4.27 4.04
C GLY A 55 4.43 -4.97 2.68
N ARG A 56 5.54 -5.59 2.29
CA ARG A 56 5.62 -6.43 1.07
C ARG A 56 4.71 -7.64 1.16
N GLU A 57 4.65 -8.33 2.30
CA GLU A 57 3.73 -9.46 2.51
C GLU A 57 2.26 -9.02 2.49
N PHE A 58 1.95 -7.85 3.05
CA PHE A 58 0.63 -7.25 2.94
C PHE A 58 0.24 -6.98 1.48
N LEU A 59 1.14 -6.39 0.69
CA LEU A 59 0.91 -6.17 -0.75
C LEU A 59 0.73 -7.48 -1.53
N LYS A 60 1.51 -8.53 -1.22
CA LYS A 60 1.33 -9.87 -1.80
C LYS A 60 -0.05 -10.44 -1.46
N THR A 61 -0.53 -10.22 -0.24
CA THR A 61 -1.87 -10.64 0.21
C THR A 61 -2.96 -9.93 -0.59
N LEU A 62 -2.86 -8.61 -0.75
CA LEU A 62 -3.80 -7.86 -1.60
C LEU A 62 -3.81 -8.36 -3.04
N TRP A 63 -2.63 -8.63 -3.61
CA TRP A 63 -2.52 -9.20 -4.94
C TRP A 63 -3.20 -10.59 -5.04
N ARG A 64 -3.01 -11.46 -4.05
CA ARG A 64 -3.68 -12.77 -3.99
C ARG A 64 -5.20 -12.63 -3.95
N LEU A 65 -5.73 -11.70 -3.15
CA LEU A 65 -7.18 -11.44 -3.03
C LEU A 65 -7.81 -10.95 -4.34
N GLN A 66 -7.05 -10.29 -5.21
CA GLN A 66 -7.51 -9.83 -6.52
C GLN A 66 -7.55 -10.95 -7.57
N GLN A 67 -6.94 -12.11 -7.30
CA GLN A 67 -6.95 -13.21 -8.25
C GLN A 67 -8.32 -13.87 -8.30
N THR A 68 -8.91 -13.94 -9.50
CA THR A 68 -10.21 -14.59 -9.73
C THR A 68 -10.08 -16.03 -10.22
N LYS A 69 -8.87 -16.43 -10.62
CA LYS A 69 -8.57 -17.78 -11.12
C LYS A 69 -7.83 -18.58 -10.06
N ALA A 70 -8.10 -19.88 -10.01
CA ALA A 70 -7.38 -20.79 -9.13
C ALA A 70 -5.90 -20.89 -9.53
N ASP A 71 -5.02 -20.94 -8.53
CA ASP A 71 -3.59 -21.22 -8.73
C ASP A 71 -3.37 -22.72 -8.95
N THR A 72 -3.62 -23.16 -10.19
CA THR A 72 -3.50 -24.57 -10.59
C THR A 72 -2.09 -25.12 -10.42
N LYS A 73 -1.06 -24.26 -10.50
CA LYS A 73 0.33 -24.65 -10.29
C LYS A 73 0.57 -25.02 -8.83
N ALA A 74 0.11 -24.19 -7.89
CA ALA A 74 0.22 -24.50 -6.46
C ALA A 74 -0.51 -25.80 -6.10
N ILE A 75 -1.70 -26.03 -6.66
CA ILE A 75 -2.47 -27.27 -6.48
C ILE A 75 -1.66 -28.47 -6.95
N ARG A 76 -1.13 -28.43 -8.18
CA ARG A 76 -0.33 -29.54 -8.74
C ARG A 76 0.93 -29.83 -7.92
N THR A 77 1.65 -28.80 -7.50
CA THR A 77 2.86 -28.98 -6.65
C THR A 77 2.49 -29.58 -5.28
N PHE A 78 1.35 -29.20 -4.72
CA PHE A 78 0.87 -29.78 -3.46
C PHE A 78 0.54 -31.27 -3.63
N GLU A 79 -0.13 -31.65 -4.74
CA GLU A 79 -0.43 -33.06 -5.05
C GLU A 79 0.83 -33.90 -5.28
N GLU A 80 1.83 -33.36 -5.99
CA GLU A 80 3.10 -34.03 -6.25
C GLU A 80 3.90 -34.28 -4.97
N ARG A 81 3.87 -33.37 -3.99
CA ARG A 81 4.50 -33.56 -2.66
C ARG A 81 3.79 -34.57 -1.77
N ARG A 82 2.51 -34.85 -2.04
CA ARG A 82 1.68 -35.75 -1.24
C ARG A 82 1.74 -37.20 -1.72
N ARG A 83 2.30 -37.44 -2.90
CA ARG A 83 2.59 -38.79 -3.44
C ARG A 83 3.95 -39.27 -2.97
#